data_AF-A0A946KSY0-F1
#
_entry.id   AF-A0A946KSY0-F1
#
_cell.length_a   1.000
_cell.length_b   1.000
_cell.length_c   1.000
_cell.angle_alpha   90.00
_cell.angle_beta   90.00
_cell.angle_gamma   90.00
#
_symmetry.space_group_name_H-M   'P 1'
#
loop_
_entity.id
_entity.type
_entity.pdbx_description
1 polymer ?
#
loop_
_entity_poly.entity_id
_entity_poly.type
_entity_poly.pdbx_seq_one_letter_code
_entity_poly.pdbx_strand_id
1 'polypeptide(L)'
;MENFKALGVKSDFIKGLNDLGIINPTDIQKQVIPLLLEGNMDLVGQAQTGTGKTAAFGLPLLHKIDPKKDYVQGLILCPTRELGQQVAKQLFRYTKYSDKIFTESVYGGEKIDRQIANLKRTTHIVVATPGRLIDLVNRKAVDLSKVKTVILDEADEMLSMGFKKELDEILGFLPE
;
A
#
# COMPACT_ATOMS: atom_id res chain seq x y z
N MET A 1 -26.60 -7.65 -7.15
CA MET A 1 -25.18 -7.41 -7.47
C MET A 1 -24.62 -6.53 -6.39
N GLU A 2 -23.66 -7.03 -5.61
CA GLU A 2 -22.95 -6.22 -4.63
C GLU A 2 -22.05 -5.22 -5.37
N ASN A 3 -22.16 -3.94 -5.03
CA ASN A 3 -21.28 -2.88 -5.53
C ASN A 3 -20.33 -2.44 -4.41
N PHE A 4 -19.29 -1.67 -4.73
CA PHE A 4 -18.32 -1.22 -3.71
C PHE A 4 -18.95 -0.46 -2.53
N LYS A 5 -20.10 0.20 -2.74
CA LYS A 5 -20.85 0.86 -1.65
C LYS A 5 -21.38 -0.16 -0.64
N ALA A 6 -21.87 -1.31 -1.11
CA ALA A 6 -22.32 -2.40 -0.24
C ALA A 6 -21.16 -3.02 0.55
N LEU A 7 -19.93 -2.93 0.04
CA LEU A 7 -18.72 -3.37 0.75
C LEU A 7 -18.20 -2.35 1.77
N GLY A 8 -18.89 -1.22 1.98
CA GLY A 8 -18.49 -0.18 2.92
C GLY A 8 -17.49 0.85 2.40
N VAL A 9 -17.15 0.82 1.10
CA VAL A 9 -16.21 1.78 0.49
C VAL A 9 -16.85 3.17 0.42
N LYS A 10 -16.09 4.22 0.81
CA LYS A 10 -16.57 5.62 0.76
C LYS A 10 -16.81 6.08 -0.68
N SER A 11 -17.77 6.98 -0.85
CA SER A 11 -18.26 7.42 -2.17
C SER A 11 -17.22 8.15 -3.02
N ASP A 12 -16.26 8.83 -2.38
CA ASP A 12 -15.13 9.49 -3.04
C ASP A 12 -14.21 8.48 -3.72
N PHE A 13 -13.82 7.41 -3.04
CA PHE A 13 -13.04 6.33 -3.65
C PHE A 13 -13.82 5.61 -4.75
N ILE A 14 -15.12 5.38 -4.56
CA ILE A 14 -15.99 4.78 -5.59
C ILE A 14 -15.99 5.61 -6.88
N LYS A 15 -16.02 6.95 -6.78
CA LYS A 15 -15.91 7.81 -7.98
C LYS A 15 -14.56 7.61 -8.69
N GLY A 16 -13.47 7.47 -7.92
CA GLY A 16 -12.14 7.18 -8.48
C GLY A 16 -12.09 5.83 -9.19
N LEU A 17 -12.71 4.80 -8.60
CA LEU A 17 -12.82 3.46 -9.21
C LEU A 17 -13.64 3.48 -10.51
N ASN A 18 -14.75 4.22 -10.53
CA ASN A 18 -15.61 4.32 -11.71
C ASN A 18 -14.90 4.95 -12.91
N ASP A 19 -14.08 5.98 -12.70
CA ASP A 19 -13.25 6.59 -13.77
C ASP A 19 -12.25 5.60 -14.39
N LEU A 20 -11.90 4.54 -13.67
CA LEU A 20 -11.02 3.47 -14.13
C LEU A 20 -11.78 2.29 -14.73
N GLY A 21 -13.12 2.36 -14.80
CA GLY A 21 -13.97 1.25 -15.24
C GLY A 21 -14.09 0.12 -14.21
N ILE A 22 -13.67 0.33 -12.96
CA ILE A 22 -13.77 -0.66 -11.87
C ILE A 22 -15.13 -0.50 -11.21
N ILE A 23 -16.16 -1.08 -11.84
CA ILE A 23 -17.57 -0.89 -11.42
C ILE A 23 -18.01 -1.96 -10.42
N ASN A 24 -17.71 -3.23 -10.73
CA ASN A 24 -18.16 -4.38 -9.95
C ASN A 24 -16.98 -4.98 -9.18
N PRO A 25 -17.13 -5.26 -7.87
CA PRO A 25 -16.07 -5.86 -7.10
C PRO A 25 -15.80 -7.30 -7.54
N THR A 26 -14.52 -7.68 -7.58
CA THR A 26 -14.09 -9.08 -7.79
C THR A 26 -14.31 -9.90 -6.53
N ASP A 27 -14.25 -11.23 -6.63
CA ASP A 27 -14.56 -12.10 -5.48
C ASP A 27 -13.60 -11.91 -4.30
N ILE A 28 -12.31 -11.66 -4.58
CA ILE A 28 -11.34 -11.32 -3.52
C ILE A 28 -11.70 -9.98 -2.85
N GLN A 29 -12.17 -8.99 -3.61
CA GLN A 29 -12.57 -7.69 -3.08
C GLN A 29 -13.82 -7.79 -2.20
N LYS A 30 -14.82 -8.58 -2.62
CA LYS A 30 -16.04 -8.83 -1.82
C LYS A 30 -15.73 -9.47 -0.47
N GLN A 31 -14.81 -10.43 -0.46
CA GLN A 31 -14.43 -11.15 0.75
C GLN A 31 -13.56 -10.30 1.68
N VAL A 32 -12.58 -9.58 1.12
CA VAL A 32 -11.52 -8.95 1.92
C VAL A 32 -11.87 -7.52 2.36
N ILE A 33 -12.52 -6.72 1.51
CA ILE A 33 -12.76 -5.30 1.81
C ILE A 33 -13.56 -5.10 3.11
N PRO A 34 -14.73 -5.75 3.31
CA PRO A 34 -15.50 -5.56 4.54
C PRO A 34 -14.71 -5.95 5.78
N LEU A 35 -14.01 -7.09 5.73
CA LEU A 35 -13.19 -7.60 6.84
C LEU A 35 -12.09 -6.60 7.24
N LEU A 36 -11.36 -6.06 6.26
CA LEU A 36 -10.28 -5.11 6.52
C LEU A 36 -10.76 -3.70 6.91
N LEU A 37 -12.01 -3.33 6.57
CA LEU A 37 -12.63 -2.08 6.99
C LEU A 37 -13.15 -2.15 8.43
N GLU A 38 -13.74 -3.27 8.83
CA GLU A 38 -14.34 -3.45 10.15
C GLU A 38 -13.31 -3.80 11.24
N GLY A 39 -12.19 -4.43 10.87
CA GLY A 39 -11.26 -5.02 11.84
C GLY A 39 -9.83 -4.47 11.85
N ASN A 40 -9.20 -4.63 13.01
CA ASN A 40 -7.75 -4.79 13.15
C ASN A 40 -7.47 -6.30 13.16
N MET A 41 -7.31 -6.88 11.98
CA MET A 41 -7.02 -8.30 11.82
C MET A 41 -5.91 -8.50 10.80
N ASP A 42 -5.14 -9.56 10.98
CA ASP A 42 -4.18 -10.03 10.00
C ASP A 42 -4.89 -10.97 9.02
N LEU A 43 -4.53 -10.87 7.75
CA LEU A 43 -5.17 -11.64 6.69
C LEU A 43 -4.13 -12.09 5.66
N VAL A 44 -4.20 -13.37 5.29
CA VAL A 44 -3.50 -13.91 4.13
C VAL A 44 -4.52 -14.11 3.02
N GLY A 45 -4.37 -13.34 1.94
CA GLY A 45 -5.24 -13.42 0.77
C GLY A 45 -4.51 -14.07 -0.40
N GLN A 46 -4.99 -15.22 -0.85
CA GLN A 46 -4.46 -15.90 -2.04
C GLN A 46 -5.37 -15.68 -3.24
N ALA A 47 -4.86 -15.01 -4.27
CA ALA A 47 -5.56 -14.84 -5.54
C ALA A 47 -4.55 -14.67 -6.69
N GLN A 48 -4.94 -15.09 -7.89
CA GLN A 48 -4.12 -14.94 -9.10
C GLN A 48 -3.87 -13.46 -9.44
N THR A 49 -2.78 -13.17 -10.15
CA THR A 49 -2.50 -11.82 -10.67
C THR A 49 -3.63 -11.36 -11.60
N GLY A 50 -3.92 -10.06 -11.59
CA GLY A 50 -5.01 -9.48 -12.38
C GLY A 50 -6.42 -9.63 -11.78
N THR A 51 -6.57 -10.26 -10.61
CA THR A 51 -7.87 -10.43 -9.91
C THR A 51 -8.31 -9.21 -9.09
N GLY A 52 -7.56 -8.09 -9.15
CA GLY A 52 -7.90 -6.86 -8.45
C GLY A 52 -7.45 -6.81 -6.98
N LYS A 53 -6.42 -7.58 -6.59
CA LYS A 53 -5.80 -7.57 -5.25
C LYS A 53 -5.46 -6.16 -4.76
N THR A 54 -4.91 -5.31 -5.62
CA THR A 54 -4.54 -3.94 -5.25
C THR A 54 -5.69 -3.11 -4.71
N ALA A 55 -6.90 -3.23 -5.27
CA ALA A 55 -8.06 -2.54 -4.71
C ALA A 55 -8.56 -3.24 -3.44
N ALA A 56 -8.41 -4.57 -3.33
CA ALA A 56 -8.84 -5.36 -2.18
C ALA A 56 -8.10 -4.96 -0.89
N PHE A 57 -6.78 -4.74 -0.93
CA PHE A 57 -6.02 -4.22 0.22
C PHE A 57 -5.93 -2.69 0.24
N GLY A 58 -5.91 -2.06 -0.94
CA GLY A 58 -5.63 -0.63 -1.08
C GLY A 58 -6.77 0.26 -0.62
N LEU A 59 -8.03 -0.12 -0.90
CA LEU A 59 -9.18 0.66 -0.45
C LEU A 59 -9.31 0.65 1.08
N PRO A 60 -9.20 -0.50 1.77
CA PRO A 60 -9.17 -0.50 3.24
C PRO A 60 -7.99 0.27 3.82
N LEU A 61 -6.78 0.18 3.23
CA LEU A 61 -5.65 0.99 3.65
C LEU A 61 -5.97 2.49 3.55
N LEU A 62 -6.47 2.95 2.40
CA LEU A 62 -6.81 4.36 2.18
C LEU A 62 -7.88 4.86 3.17
N HIS A 63 -8.83 4.02 3.57
CA HIS A 63 -9.81 4.35 4.59
C HIS A 63 -9.19 4.59 5.99
N LYS A 64 -8.09 3.90 6.31
CA LYS A 64 -7.39 3.98 7.60
C LYS A 64 -6.42 5.17 7.69
N ILE A 65 -6.06 5.79 6.57
CA ILE A 65 -5.18 6.96 6.54
C ILE A 65 -5.91 8.20 7.05
N ASP A 66 -5.30 8.89 8.01
CA ASP A 66 -5.65 10.27 8.37
C ASP A 66 -4.82 11.25 7.52
N PRO A 67 -5.44 11.96 6.56
CA PRO A 67 -4.73 12.88 5.67
C PRO A 67 -4.21 14.14 6.37
N LYS A 68 -4.60 14.39 7.64
CA LYS A 68 -4.13 15.53 8.44
C LYS A 68 -2.84 15.24 9.18
N LYS A 69 -2.37 13.99 9.17
CA LYS A 69 -1.15 13.55 9.84
C LYS A 69 -0.04 13.40 8.80
N ASP A 70 1.03 14.15 8.98
CA ASP A 70 2.11 14.30 8.00
C ASP A 70 3.19 13.21 8.03
N TYR A 71 2.93 12.10 8.72
CA TYR A 71 3.84 10.96 8.86
C TYR A 71 3.34 9.73 8.09
N VAL A 72 4.26 8.77 7.88
CA VAL A 72 3.95 7.49 7.23
C VAL A 72 3.07 6.64 8.16
N GLN A 73 1.91 6.24 7.64
CA GLN A 73 0.87 5.50 8.33
C GLN A 73 0.67 4.09 7.74
N GLY A 74 0.99 3.92 6.45
CA GLY A 74 0.87 2.65 5.74
C GLY A 74 2.17 2.28 5.03
N LEU A 75 2.47 0.98 5.03
CA LEU A 75 3.59 0.40 4.30
C LEU A 75 3.10 -0.73 3.39
N ILE A 76 3.51 -0.70 2.13
CA ILE A 76 3.29 -1.79 1.18
C ILE A 76 4.66 -2.26 0.68
N LEU A 77 4.98 -3.54 0.86
CA LEU A 77 6.17 -4.17 0.32
C LEU A 77 5.82 -4.93 -0.96
N CYS A 78 6.63 -4.74 -1.99
CA CYS A 78 6.52 -5.42 -3.27
C CYS A 78 7.89 -6.04 -3.67
N PRO A 79 7.93 -7.21 -4.33
CA PRO A 79 9.18 -7.83 -4.77
C PRO A 79 9.96 -7.02 -5.81
N THR A 80 9.25 -6.29 -6.68
CA THR A 80 9.86 -5.60 -7.83
C THR A 80 9.52 -4.12 -7.89
N ARG A 81 10.38 -3.35 -8.56
CA ARG A 81 10.16 -1.92 -8.83
C ARG A 81 8.87 -1.71 -9.62
N GLU A 82 8.68 -2.51 -10.66
CA GLU A 82 7.59 -2.38 -11.61
C GLU A 82 6.24 -2.58 -10.90
N LEU A 83 6.14 -3.59 -10.04
CA LEU A 83 4.94 -3.82 -9.23
C LEU A 83 4.71 -2.66 -8.25
N GLY A 84 5.75 -2.23 -7.52
CA GLY A 84 5.63 -1.11 -6.57
C GLY A 84 5.15 0.18 -7.24
N GLN A 85 5.67 0.51 -8.42
CA GLN A 85 5.22 1.66 -9.22
C GLN A 85 3.76 1.52 -9.67
N GLN A 86 3.34 0.32 -10.07
CA GLN A 86 1.96 0.05 -10.46
C GLN A 86 1.01 0.23 -9.28
N VAL A 87 1.34 -0.31 -8.11
CA VAL A 87 0.54 -0.18 -6.88
C VAL A 87 0.40 1.28 -6.48
N ALA A 88 1.50 2.03 -6.40
CA ALA A 88 1.48 3.46 -6.06
C ALA A 88 0.61 4.27 -7.05
N LYS A 89 0.70 3.98 -8.35
CA LYS A 89 -0.12 4.60 -9.39
C LYS A 89 -1.61 4.29 -9.24
N GLN A 90 -1.97 3.08 -8.82
CA GLN A 90 -3.37 2.72 -8.56
C GLN A 90 -3.93 3.47 -7.36
N LEU A 91 -3.20 3.51 -6.24
CA LEU A 91 -3.61 4.27 -5.05
C LEU A 91 -3.82 5.76 -5.35
N PHE A 92 -2.92 6.36 -6.14
CA PHE A 92 -3.08 7.74 -6.60
C PHE A 92 -4.36 7.95 -7.42
N ARG A 93 -4.73 6.99 -8.28
CA ARG A 93 -5.96 7.08 -9.07
C ARG A 93 -7.21 6.91 -8.22
N TYR A 94 -7.18 6.03 -7.22
CA TYR A 94 -8.31 5.81 -6.30
C TYR A 94 -8.61 7.06 -5.47
N THR A 95 -7.58 7.84 -5.14
CA THR A 95 -7.67 9.06 -4.30
C THR A 95 -8.04 10.33 -5.08
N LYS A 96 -8.37 10.24 -6.37
CA LYS A 96 -8.67 11.41 -7.23
C LYS A 96 -9.74 12.36 -6.67
N TYR A 97 -10.74 11.81 -5.97
CA TYR A 97 -11.87 12.57 -5.42
C TYR A 97 -11.91 12.57 -3.89
N SER A 98 -10.90 12.01 -3.22
CA SER A 98 -10.80 11.97 -1.76
C SER A 98 -10.02 13.16 -1.21
N ASP A 99 -9.88 13.20 0.12
CA ASP A 99 -8.83 14.01 0.74
C ASP A 99 -7.45 13.63 0.19
N LYS A 100 -6.51 14.59 0.28
CA LYS A 100 -5.15 14.42 -0.24
C LYS A 100 -4.39 13.37 0.54
N ILE A 101 -4.29 12.16 -0.01
CA ILE A 101 -3.46 11.08 0.52
C ILE A 101 -2.23 10.94 -0.39
N PHE A 102 -1.04 11.14 0.17
CA PHE A 102 0.22 11.06 -0.57
C PHE A 102 0.87 9.70 -0.42
N THR A 103 1.28 9.13 -1.54
CA THR A 103 1.99 7.86 -1.64
C THR A 103 3.31 8.08 -2.35
N GLU A 104 4.42 7.57 -1.80
CA GLU A 104 5.73 7.58 -2.44
C GLU A 104 6.18 6.14 -2.72
N SER A 105 6.72 5.90 -3.91
CA SER A 105 7.28 4.60 -4.27
C SER A 105 8.80 4.62 -4.20
N VAL A 106 9.41 3.69 -3.46
CA VAL A 106 10.85 3.63 -3.24
C VAL A 106 11.43 2.27 -3.60
N TYR A 107 12.39 2.26 -4.52
CA TYR A 107 12.96 1.03 -5.07
C TYR A 107 14.39 1.20 -5.59
N GLY A 108 15.10 0.08 -5.76
CA GLY A 108 16.44 0.02 -6.34
C GLY A 108 16.53 0.53 -7.79
N GLY A 109 17.73 0.85 -8.26
CA GLY A 109 17.97 1.28 -9.65
C GLY A 109 17.67 2.76 -9.95
N GLU A 110 17.05 3.49 -9.03
CA GLU A 110 16.94 4.94 -9.06
C GLU A 110 17.92 5.60 -8.08
N LYS A 111 18.38 6.83 -8.39
CA LYS A 111 19.25 7.62 -7.50
C LYS A 111 18.57 7.82 -6.14
N ILE A 112 19.18 7.31 -5.08
CA ILE A 112 18.62 7.37 -3.73
C ILE A 112 18.34 8.81 -3.28
N ASP A 113 19.18 9.77 -3.65
CA ASP A 113 19.00 11.18 -3.30
C ASP A 113 17.68 11.77 -3.82
N ARG A 114 17.16 11.26 -4.96
CA ARG A 114 15.85 11.69 -5.47
C ARG A 114 14.72 11.18 -4.59
N GLN A 115 14.77 9.92 -4.18
CA GLN A 115 13.78 9.34 -3.29
C GLN A 115 13.85 9.98 -1.89
N ILE A 116 15.06 10.27 -1.38
CA ILE A 116 15.23 11.06 -0.15
C ILE A 116 14.59 12.45 -0.30
N ALA A 117 14.82 13.13 -1.42
CA ALA A 117 14.22 14.44 -1.67
C ALA A 117 12.68 14.39 -1.76
N ASN A 118 12.11 13.34 -2.35
CA ASN A 118 10.66 13.15 -2.42
C ASN A 118 10.07 12.89 -1.04
N LEU A 119 10.72 12.04 -0.22
CA LEU A 119 10.31 11.70 1.14
C LEU A 119 10.38 12.87 2.14
N LYS A 120 11.04 13.99 1.79
CA LYS A 120 10.95 15.24 2.57
C LYS A 120 9.57 15.89 2.50
N ARG A 121 8.75 15.53 1.52
CA ARG A 121 7.36 15.96 1.40
C ARG A 121 6.49 15.03 2.23
N THR A 122 5.32 15.52 2.66
CA THR A 122 4.32 14.71 3.34
C THR A 122 4.04 13.42 2.57
N THR A 123 4.22 12.29 3.24
CA THR A 123 4.01 10.95 2.69
C THR A 123 3.24 10.13 3.72
N HIS A 124 2.05 9.66 3.37
CA HIS A 124 1.21 8.85 4.26
C HIS A 124 1.39 7.35 4.01
N ILE A 125 1.67 6.97 2.77
CA ILE A 125 1.90 5.58 2.37
C ILE A 125 3.24 5.48 1.66
N VAL A 126 4.05 4.50 2.07
CA VAL A 126 5.27 4.12 1.35
C VAL A 126 5.02 2.79 0.65
N VAL A 127 5.29 2.73 -0.65
CA VAL A 127 5.30 1.48 -1.44
C VAL A 127 6.74 1.16 -1.79
N ALA A 128 7.29 0.06 -1.29
CA ALA A 128 8.73 -0.17 -1.33
C ALA A 128 9.16 -1.56 -1.77
N THR A 129 10.33 -1.66 -2.39
CA THR A 129 11.11 -2.91 -2.43
C THR A 129 11.96 -3.05 -1.16
N PRO A 130 12.12 -4.25 -0.57
CA PRO A 130 12.73 -4.41 0.75
C PRO A 130 14.10 -3.73 0.92
N GLY A 131 15.08 -4.04 0.07
CA GLY A 131 16.44 -3.51 0.20
C GLY A 131 16.52 -1.98 0.17
N ARG A 132 15.74 -1.32 -0.71
CA ARG A 132 15.73 0.15 -0.77
C ARG A 132 15.07 0.77 0.46
N LEU A 133 14.05 0.13 1.04
CA LEU A 133 13.42 0.64 2.25
C LEU A 133 14.41 0.66 3.41
N ILE A 134 15.15 -0.43 3.60
CA ILE A 134 16.19 -0.54 4.63
C ILE A 134 17.23 0.57 4.48
N ASP A 135 17.74 0.79 3.27
CA ASP A 135 18.70 1.88 3.00
C ASP A 135 18.16 3.26 3.42
N LEU A 136 16.88 3.53 3.13
CA LEU A 136 16.25 4.81 3.44
C LEU A 136 15.96 4.98 4.93
N VAL A 137 15.54 3.92 5.62
CA VAL A 137 15.34 3.92 7.08
C VAL A 137 16.68 4.15 7.80
N ASN A 138 17.73 3.42 7.42
CA ASN A 138 19.07 3.54 8.00
C ASN A 138 19.67 4.94 7.79
N ARG A 139 19.32 5.61 6.69
CA ARG A 139 19.70 7.01 6.41
C ARG A 139 18.81 8.04 7.10
N LYS A 140 17.81 7.60 7.89
CA LYS A 140 16.79 8.45 8.52
C LYS A 140 16.00 9.29 7.52
N ALA A 141 15.85 8.80 6.29
CA ALA A 141 15.09 9.47 5.23
C ALA A 141 13.60 9.15 5.30
N VAL A 142 13.23 8.06 5.98
CA VAL A 142 11.84 7.67 6.27
C VAL A 142 11.76 7.14 7.69
N ASP A 143 10.69 7.50 8.39
CA ASP A 143 10.37 7.01 9.75
C ASP A 143 9.13 6.12 9.67
N LEU A 144 9.26 4.88 10.14
CA LEU A 144 8.20 3.86 10.12
C LEU A 144 7.54 3.66 11.50
N SER A 145 7.96 4.39 12.54
CA SER A 145 7.51 4.21 13.92
C SER A 145 6.00 4.45 14.16
N LYS A 146 5.30 5.01 13.16
CA LYS A 146 3.86 5.29 13.21
C LYS A 146 3.04 4.53 12.17
N VAL A 147 3.67 3.58 11.47
CA VAL A 147 2.97 2.69 10.54
C VAL A 147 2.02 1.79 11.34
N LYS A 148 0.76 1.72 10.91
CA LYS A 148 -0.28 0.90 11.54
C LYS A 148 -0.80 -0.22 10.65
N THR A 149 -0.40 -0.22 9.38
CA THR A 149 -0.84 -1.21 8.41
C THR A 149 0.31 -1.53 7.48
N VAL A 150 0.64 -2.82 7.42
CA VAL A 150 1.68 -3.38 6.55
C VAL A 150 1.01 -4.35 5.59
N ILE A 151 1.36 -4.26 4.32
CA ILE A 151 0.89 -5.17 3.28
C ILE A 151 2.12 -5.77 2.59
N LEU A 152 2.13 -7.09 2.43
CA LEU A 152 3.12 -7.81 1.64
C LEU A 152 2.46 -8.29 0.35
N ASP A 153 2.68 -7.61 -0.77
CA ASP A 153 2.16 -8.03 -2.07
C ASP A 153 3.16 -8.98 -2.74
N GLU A 154 2.68 -10.15 -3.17
CA GLU A 154 3.52 -11.24 -3.71
C GLU A 154 4.61 -11.68 -2.71
N ALA A 155 4.18 -11.97 -1.48
CA ALA A 155 5.07 -12.39 -0.39
C ALA A 155 5.83 -13.69 -0.66
N ASP A 156 5.20 -14.63 -1.37
CA ASP A 156 5.83 -15.85 -1.86
C ASP A 156 7.00 -15.56 -2.81
N GLU A 157 6.82 -14.60 -3.72
CA GLU A 157 7.90 -14.15 -4.62
C GLU A 157 9.00 -13.41 -3.86
N MET A 158 8.66 -12.57 -2.87
CA MET A 158 9.69 -11.95 -2.03
C MET A 158 10.56 -12.99 -1.30
N LEU A 159 9.95 -14.09 -0.82
CA LEU A 159 10.69 -15.19 -0.21
C LEU A 159 11.52 -15.97 -1.23
N SER A 160 11.01 -16.20 -2.44
CA SER A 160 11.73 -16.89 -3.53
C SER A 160 12.98 -16.13 -3.96
N MET A 161 12.90 -14.79 -3.96
CA MET A 161 14.00 -13.87 -4.25
C MET A 161 15.02 -13.73 -3.10
N GLY A 162 14.75 -14.35 -1.94
CA GLY A 162 15.66 -14.36 -0.80
C GLY A 162 15.50 -13.18 0.17
N PHE A 163 14.44 -12.37 0.05
CA PHE A 163 14.24 -11.18 0.90
C PHE A 163 13.83 -11.46 2.35
N LYS A 164 13.91 -12.72 2.81
CA LYS A 164 13.46 -13.09 4.16
C LYS A 164 14.13 -12.24 5.25
N LYS A 165 15.46 -12.05 5.16
CA LYS A 165 16.20 -11.28 6.17
C LYS A 165 15.81 -9.81 6.16
N GLU A 166 15.61 -9.25 4.97
CA GLU A 166 15.18 -7.88 4.78
C GLU A 166 13.76 -7.66 5.31
N LEU A 167 12.86 -8.63 5.11
CA LEU A 167 11.52 -8.59 5.69
C LEU A 167 11.59 -8.62 7.23
N ASP A 168 12.38 -9.52 7.82
CA ASP A 168 12.57 -9.59 9.27
C ASP A 168 13.14 -8.27 9.82
N GLU A 169 14.11 -7.66 9.14
CA GLU A 169 14.68 -6.36 9.51
C GLU A 169 13.65 -5.23 9.42
N ILE A 170 12.87 -5.16 8.33
CA ILE A 170 11.84 -4.13 8.15
C ILE A 170 10.78 -4.24 9.24
N LEU A 171 10.34 -5.45 9.59
CA LEU A 171 9.37 -5.65 10.67
C LEU A 171 9.92 -5.15 12.00
N GLY A 172 11.24 -5.24 12.23
CA GLY A 172 11.90 -4.67 13.40
C GLY A 172 11.92 -3.14 13.47
N PHE A 173 11.61 -2.43 12.38
CA PHE A 173 11.49 -0.96 12.37
C PHE A 173 10.07 -0.46 12.69
N LEU A 174 9.09 -1.37 12.75
CA LEU A 174 7.69 -1.04 12.98
C LEU A 174 7.37 -0.98 14.48
N PRO A 175 6.31 -0.25 14.88
CA PRO A 175 5.85 -0.29 16.27
C PRO A 175 5.32 -1.68 16.64
N GLU A 176 5.42 -2.03 17.94
CA GLU A 176 4.80 -3.21 18.55
C GLU A 176 3.26 -3.15 18.52
#